data_AF-A0A961FTQ4-F1
#
_entry.id   AF-A0A961FTQ4-F1
#
_cell.length_a   1.000
_cell.length_b   1.000
_cell.length_c   1.000
_cell.angle_alpha   90.00
_cell.angle_beta   90.00
_cell.angle_gamma   90.00
#
_symmetry.space_group_name_H-M   'P 1'
#
loop_
_entity.id
_entity.type
_entity.pdbx_description
1 polymer ?
#
loop_
_entity_poly.entity_id
_entity_poly.type
_entity_poly.pdbx_seq_one_letter_code
_entity_poly.pdbx_strand_id
1 'polypeptide(L)'
;MLMAVIFFIVGIIEVVSIVFRPISLSFRLFGNIFAGETLLHMMGELGSVMGLEGVPAFISRLILPIPFYFMEILVGLVQAIVFTLLCAVYVQLSTAHDEEEH
;
A
#
# COMPACT_ATOMS: atom_id res chain seq x y z
N MET A 1 6.09 -11.44 38.75
CA MET A 1 5.32 -10.21 38.45
C MET A 1 5.86 -9.48 37.21
N LEU A 2 7.15 -9.12 37.14
CA LEU A 2 7.73 -8.42 35.97
C LEU A 2 7.56 -9.18 34.64
N MET A 3 7.81 -10.50 34.62
CA MET A 3 7.71 -11.32 33.40
C MET A 3 6.29 -11.40 32.80
N ALA A 4 5.26 -11.41 33.66
CA ALA A 4 3.86 -11.43 33.21
C ALA A 4 3.45 -10.11 32.54
N VAL A 5 3.93 -8.98 33.08
CA VAL A 5 3.69 -7.65 32.50
C VAL A 5 4.37 -7.50 31.15
N ILE A 6 5.61 -8.00 31.00
CA ILE A 6 6.33 -7.97 29.72
C ILE A 6 5.60 -8.82 28.67
N PHE A 7 5.18 -10.05 29.00
CA PHE A 7 4.44 -10.91 28.08
C PHE A 7 3.11 -10.26 27.63
N PHE A 8 2.39 -9.62 28.54
CA PHE A 8 1.15 -8.91 28.22
C PHE A 8 1.39 -7.72 27.27
N ILE A 9 2.43 -6.92 27.54
CA ILE A 9 2.81 -5.78 26.69
C ILE A 9 3.27 -6.26 25.30
N VAL A 10 4.10 -7.31 25.24
CA VAL A 10 4.59 -7.89 23.98
C VAL A 10 3.43 -8.45 23.16
N GLY A 11 2.46 -9.13 23.79
CA GLY A 11 1.25 -9.62 23.11
C GLY A 11 0.45 -8.51 22.44
N ILE A 12 0.25 -7.38 23.12
CA ILE A 12 -0.43 -6.21 22.50
C ILE A 12 0.42 -5.60 21.38
N ILE A 13 1.74 -5.51 21.55
CA ILE A 13 2.64 -4.97 20.51
C ILE A 13 2.67 -5.88 19.27
N GLU A 14 2.61 -7.20 19.43
CA GLU A 14 2.57 -8.17 18.33
C GLU A 14 1.31 -7.96 17.46
N VAL A 15 0.14 -7.84 18.11
CA VAL A 15 -1.14 -7.57 17.43
C VAL A 15 -1.08 -6.23 16.68
N VAL A 16 -0.55 -5.19 17.32
CA VAL A 16 -0.34 -3.89 16.68
C VAL A 16 0.61 -4.01 15.48
N SER A 17 1.75 -4.68 15.62
CA SER A 17 2.74 -4.87 14.55
C SER A 17 2.17 -5.61 13.32
N ILE A 18 1.29 -6.58 13.57
CA ILE A 18 0.56 -7.32 12.53
C ILE A 18 -0.40 -6.42 11.75
N VAL A 19 -1.11 -5.51 12.43
CA VAL A 19 -2.04 -4.54 11.79
C VAL A 19 -1.29 -3.39 11.11
N PHE A 20 -0.11 -3.01 11.60
CA PHE A 20 0.73 -1.99 10.96
C PHE A 20 1.31 -2.44 9.62
N ARG A 21 1.54 -3.75 9.44
CA ARG A 21 2.05 -4.34 8.20
C ARG A 21 1.15 -4.05 6.98
N PRO A 22 -0.18 -4.29 7.01
CA PRO A 22 -1.11 -3.93 5.94
C PRO A 22 -1.44 -2.43 5.85
N ILE A 23 -1.33 -1.68 6.94
CA ILE A 23 -1.49 -0.21 6.90
C ILE A 23 -0.36 0.43 6.09
N SER A 24 0.89 0.05 6.36
CA SER A 24 2.08 0.49 5.61
C SER A 24 1.94 0.19 4.12
N LEU A 25 1.27 -0.91 3.84
CA LEU A 25 0.96 -1.48 2.54
C LEU A 25 -0.02 -0.60 1.73
N SER A 26 -1.10 -0.19 2.41
CA SER A 26 -2.15 0.69 1.87
C SER A 26 -1.64 2.10 1.63
N PHE A 27 -0.82 2.64 2.55
CA PHE A 27 -0.13 3.91 2.36
C PHE A 27 0.82 3.91 1.17
N ARG A 28 1.43 2.76 0.85
CA ARG A 28 2.32 2.62 -0.32
C ARG A 28 1.53 2.65 -1.64
N LEU A 29 0.37 2.00 -1.69
CA LEU A 29 -0.51 2.11 -2.86
C LEU A 29 -1.09 3.52 -3.01
N PHE A 30 -1.54 4.12 -1.91
CA PHE A 30 -2.01 5.50 -1.90
C PHE A 30 -0.94 6.48 -2.39
N GLY A 31 0.30 6.34 -1.89
CA GLY A 31 1.41 7.18 -2.30
C GLY A 31 1.76 7.05 -3.78
N ASN A 32 1.67 5.85 -4.36
CA ASN A 32 1.93 5.69 -5.77
C ASN A 32 0.79 6.28 -6.63
N ILE A 33 -0.49 6.04 -6.29
CA ILE A 33 -1.64 6.58 -7.05
C ILE A 33 -1.65 8.11 -6.96
N PHE A 34 -1.37 8.63 -5.77
CA PHE A 34 -1.25 10.06 -5.50
C PHE A 34 -0.07 10.68 -6.28
N ALA A 35 1.06 9.98 -6.41
CA ALA A 35 2.18 10.46 -7.23
C ALA A 35 1.81 10.50 -8.72
N GLY A 36 1.10 9.49 -9.23
CA GLY A 36 0.59 9.46 -10.60
C GLY A 36 -0.40 10.59 -10.89
N GLU A 37 -1.38 10.80 -10.02
CA GLU A 37 -2.37 11.87 -10.15
C GLU A 37 -1.76 13.26 -9.98
N THR A 38 -0.87 13.46 -9.00
CA THR A 38 -0.17 14.73 -8.77
C THR A 38 0.72 15.09 -9.96
N LEU A 39 1.42 14.11 -10.55
CA LEU A 39 2.17 14.32 -11.78
C LEU A 39 1.24 14.78 -12.91
N LEU A 40 0.11 14.10 -13.11
CA LEU A 40 -0.84 14.44 -14.17
C LEU A 40 -1.42 15.86 -13.99
N HIS A 41 -1.74 16.26 -12.75
CA HIS A 41 -2.16 17.62 -12.43
C HIS A 41 -1.07 18.66 -12.70
N MET A 42 0.16 18.44 -12.21
CA MET A 42 1.28 19.37 -12.45
C MET A 42 1.61 19.49 -13.94
N MET A 43 1.48 18.40 -14.69
CA MET A 43 1.68 18.40 -16.13
C MET A 43 0.52 19.14 -16.82
N GLY A 44 -0.75 18.93 -16.43
CA GLY A 44 -1.90 19.67 -16.94
C GLY A 44 -1.76 21.18 -16.74
N GLU A 45 -1.33 21.58 -15.55
CA GLU A 45 -1.09 22.98 -15.18
C GLU A 45 0.06 23.59 -16.01
N LEU A 46 1.21 22.91 -16.11
CA LEU A 46 2.34 23.34 -16.96
C LEU A 46 1.99 23.37 -18.46
N GLY A 47 1.07 22.52 -18.92
CA GLY A 47 0.61 22.50 -20.31
C GLY A 47 -0.25 23.71 -20.66
N SER A 48 -1.07 24.16 -19.70
CA SER A 48 -1.89 25.36 -19.85
C SER A 48 -1.08 26.66 -19.82
N VAL A 49 0.04 26.69 -19.09
CA VAL A 49 0.89 27.89 -18.89
C VAL A 49 1.84 28.15 -20.07
N MET A 50 2.23 27.13 -20.86
CA MET A 50 3.28 27.30 -21.88
C MET A 50 2.78 27.65 -23.30
N GLY A 51 1.46 27.62 -23.57
CA GLY A 51 0.88 28.17 -24.81
C GLY A 51 1.42 27.63 -26.15
N LEU A 52 2.07 26.46 -26.17
CA LEU A 52 2.68 25.88 -27.37
C LEU A 52 1.85 24.68 -27.83
N GLU A 53 1.08 24.85 -28.91
CA GLU A 53 0.41 23.73 -29.58
C GLU A 53 1.46 22.72 -30.05
N GLY A 54 1.45 21.51 -29.49
CA GLY A 54 2.40 20.47 -29.90
C GLY A 54 2.16 19.09 -29.30
N VAL A 55 2.14 18.11 -30.19
CA VAL A 55 2.13 16.65 -29.94
C VAL A 55 3.32 16.12 -29.11
N PRO A 56 4.57 16.66 -29.18
CA PRO A 56 5.72 16.06 -28.48
C PRO A 56 5.65 16.17 -26.95
N ALA A 57 5.11 17.27 -26.42
CA ALA A 57 4.92 17.46 -24.98
C ALA A 57 3.85 16.51 -24.44
N PHE A 58 2.80 16.25 -25.22
CA PHE A 58 1.76 15.29 -24.87
C PHE A 58 2.25 13.83 -24.92
N ILE A 59 3.03 13.47 -25.95
CA ILE A 59 3.62 12.13 -26.09
C ILE A 59 4.68 11.87 -25.01
N SER A 60 5.54 12.86 -24.69
CA SER A 60 6.50 12.74 -23.59
C SER A 60 5.81 12.65 -22.22
N ARG A 61 4.66 13.32 -22.05
CA ARG A 61 3.81 13.24 -20.85
C ARG A 61 3.03 11.95 -20.71
N LEU A 62 2.70 11.28 -21.81
CA LEU A 62 1.95 10.02 -21.80
C LEU A 62 2.89 8.82 -21.67
N ILE A 63 4.06 8.84 -22.32
CA ILE A 63 4.98 7.70 -22.34
C ILE A 63 5.72 7.47 -21.01
N LEU A 64 5.99 8.53 -20.23
CA LEU A 64 6.72 8.41 -18.97
C LEU A 64 5.90 7.78 -17.82
N PRO A 65 4.62 8.15 -17.59
CA PRO A 65 3.82 7.54 -16.54
C PRO A 65 3.22 6.17 -16.91
N ILE A 66 3.05 5.83 -18.20
CA ILE A 66 2.38 4.57 -18.61
C ILE A 66 3.10 3.30 -18.09
N PRO A 67 4.41 3.11 -18.30
CA PRO A 67 5.15 2.01 -17.69
C PRO A 67 5.14 2.01 -16.15
N PHE A 68 5.14 3.20 -15.53
CA PHE A 68 5.17 3.34 -14.08
C PHE A 68 3.83 2.95 -13.45
N TYR A 69 2.71 3.40 -14.06
CA TYR A 69 1.35 3.08 -13.64
C TYR A 69 1.03 1.59 -13.81
N PHE A 70 1.55 0.96 -14.87
CA PHE A 70 1.42 -0.48 -15.07
C PHE A 70 2.17 -1.28 -13.98
N MET A 71 3.41 -0.88 -13.68
CA MET A 71 4.21 -1.51 -12.62
C MET A 71 3.59 -1.30 -11.24
N GLU A 72 2.96 -0.15 -11.02
CA GLU A 72 2.26 0.22 -9.80
C GLU A 72 1.00 -0.60 -9.55
N ILE A 73 0.16 -0.81 -10.57
CA ILE A 73 -1.00 -1.70 -10.51
C ILE A 73 -0.58 -3.14 -10.21
N LEU A 74 0.55 -3.59 -10.76
CA LEU A 74 1.09 -4.92 -10.52
C LEU A 74 1.54 -5.07 -9.06
N VAL A 75 2.26 -4.09 -8.52
CA VAL A 75 2.64 -4.04 -7.10
C VAL A 75 1.39 -3.98 -6.22
N GLY A 76 0.37 -3.23 -6.60
CA GLY A 76 -0.92 -3.15 -5.89
C GLY A 76 -1.70 -4.46 -5.84
N LEU A 77 -1.66 -5.24 -6.92
CA LEU A 77 -2.24 -6.58 -6.96
C LEU A 77 -1.52 -7.52 -5.98
N VAL A 78 -0.19 -7.54 -6.01
CA VAL A 78 0.62 -8.33 -5.07
C VAL A 78 0.31 -7.94 -3.63
N GLN A 79 0.08 -6.65 -3.40
CA GLN A 79 -0.28 -6.07 -2.12
C GLN A 79 -1.59 -6.60 -1.55
N ALA A 80 -2.64 -6.63 -2.37
CA ALA A 80 -3.95 -7.14 -1.99
C ALA A 80 -3.91 -8.64 -1.68
N ILE A 81 -3.08 -9.40 -2.41
CA ILE A 81 -2.87 -10.83 -2.17
C ILE A 81 -2.17 -11.05 -0.82
N VAL A 82 -1.12 -10.29 -0.52
CA VAL A 82 -0.42 -10.37 0.78
C VAL A 82 -1.33 -9.99 1.94
N PHE A 83 -2.21 -9.00 1.76
CA PHE A 83 -3.22 -8.64 2.77
C PHE A 83 -4.17 -9.81 3.06
N THR A 84 -4.71 -10.41 2.01
CA THR A 84 -5.63 -11.55 2.13
C THR A 84 -4.94 -12.75 2.77
N LEU A 85 -3.66 -12.99 2.44
CA LEU A 85 -2.86 -14.05 3.03
C LEU A 85 -2.61 -13.82 4.52
N LEU A 86 -2.23 -12.61 4.95
CA LEU A 86 -2.08 -12.29 6.38
C LEU A 86 -3.41 -12.41 7.13
N CYS A 87 -4.52 -11.99 6.52
CA CYS A 87 -5.86 -12.13 7.10
C CYS A 87 -6.26 -13.60 7.24
N ALA A 88 -5.99 -14.43 6.24
CA ALA A 88 -6.26 -15.87 6.28
C ALA A 88 -5.40 -16.60 7.32
N VAL A 89 -4.12 -16.22 7.48
CA VAL A 89 -3.26 -16.74 8.54
C VAL A 89 -3.76 -16.31 9.92
N TYR A 90 -4.22 -15.06 10.07
CA TYR A 90 -4.78 -14.58 11.33
C TYR A 90 -6.07 -15.32 11.70
N VAL A 91 -7.00 -15.51 10.76
CA VAL A 91 -8.22 -16.29 11.00
C VAL A 91 -7.86 -17.71 11.43
N GLN A 92 -6.87 -18.34 10.78
CA GLN A 92 -6.38 -19.66 11.21
C GLN A 92 -5.77 -19.65 12.61
N LEU A 93 -4.94 -18.66 12.96
CA LEU A 93 -4.37 -18.54 14.31
C LEU A 93 -5.43 -18.29 15.38
N SER A 94 -6.46 -17.51 15.04
CA SER A 94 -7.57 -17.22 15.97
C SER A 94 -8.50 -18.42 16.15
N THR A 95 -8.75 -19.21 15.10
CA THR A 95 -9.51 -20.47 15.22
C THR A 95 -8.71 -21.56 15.92
N ALA A 96 -7.38 -21.59 15.76
CA ALA A 96 -6.52 -22.56 16.44
C ALA A 96 -6.35 -22.28 17.95
N HIS A 97 -6.57 -21.04 18.42
CA HIS A 97 -6.55 -20.70 19.84
C HIS A 97 -7.81 -21.15 20.62
N ASP A 98 -8.84 -21.70 19.97
CA ASP A 98 -9.97 -22.33 20.65
C ASP A 98 -9.74 -23.83 20.98
N GLU A 99 -8.58 -24.41 20.63
CA GLU A 99 -8.28 -25.83 20.89
C GLU A 99 -7.34 -26.10 22.08
N GLU A 100 -6.87 -25.09 22.82
CA GLU A 100 -6.03 -25.29 24.04
C GLU A 100 -6.78 -25.06 25.37
N GLU A 101 -8.12 -25.05 25.37
CA GLU A 101 -8.90 -25.03 26.62
C GLU A 101 -9.80 -26.26 26.85
N HIS A 102 -9.42 -27.43 26.31
CA HIS A 102 -9.88 -28.73 26.84
C HIS A 102 -8.85 -29.85 26.72
#